data_AF-A0AAE0HCE9-F1
#
_entry.id   AF-A0AAE0HCE9-F1
#
_cell.length_a   1.000
_cell.length_b   1.000
_cell.length_c   1.000
_cell.angle_alpha   90.00
_cell.angle_beta   90.00
_cell.angle_gamma   90.00
#
_symmetry.space_group_name_H-M   'P 1'
#
loop_
_entity.id
_entity.type
_entity.pdbx_description
1 polymer ?
#
loop_
_entity_poly.entity_id
_entity_poly.type
_entity_poly.pdbx_seq_one_letter_code
_entity_poly.pdbx_strand_id
1 'polypeptide(L)' 'MKPSTPFLAHLGVLAPVVYGAVHNLFVGNLRPPAAIYALEFNDETNDFKLLKNNTADASHAWITFDVSPFYCV' A
#
# COMPACT_ATOMS: atom_id res chain seq x y z
N MET A 1 -5.94 61.23 14.78
CA MET A 1 -6.37 60.29 13.70
C MET A 1 -5.34 59.17 13.64
N LYS A 2 -5.75 57.93 13.92
CA LYS A 2 -4.87 56.75 14.03
C LYS A 2 -5.08 55.88 12.78
N PRO A 3 -4.03 55.40 12.09
CA PRO A 3 -4.23 54.60 10.89
C PRO A 3 -4.66 53.18 11.27
N SER A 4 -5.72 52.68 10.65
CA SER A 4 -6.21 51.31 10.77
C SER A 4 -5.50 50.42 9.75
N THR A 5 -4.65 49.52 10.25
CA THR A 5 -4.00 48.46 9.46
C THR A 5 -5.02 47.38 9.08
N PRO A 6 -5.15 46.95 7.82
CA PRO A 6 -5.97 45.79 7.51
C PRO A 6 -5.26 44.51 7.95
N PHE A 7 -5.92 43.79 8.85
CA PHE A 7 -5.62 42.44 9.28
C PHE A 7 -5.74 41.52 8.07
N LEU A 8 -4.63 41.33 7.32
CA LEU A 8 -4.49 40.25 6.35
C LEU A 8 -4.52 38.92 7.11
N ALA A 9 -5.74 38.47 7.37
CA ALA A 9 -6.04 37.17 7.93
C ALA A 9 -5.34 36.13 7.06
N HIS A 10 -4.30 35.55 7.64
CA HIS A 10 -3.54 34.41 7.15
C HIS A 10 -4.48 33.21 6.97
N LEU A 11 -5.24 33.18 5.89
CA LEU A 11 -5.93 31.98 5.44
C LEU A 11 -4.94 31.07 4.70
N GLY A 12 -3.84 30.74 5.38
CA GLY A 12 -2.96 29.64 4.99
C GLY A 12 -3.72 28.35 5.30
N VAL A 13 -4.49 27.88 4.33
CA VAL A 13 -5.20 26.60 4.40
C VAL A 13 -4.16 25.51 4.64
N LEU A 14 -4.10 25.01 5.88
CA LEU A 14 -3.38 23.81 6.24
C LEU A 14 -4.11 22.63 5.59
N ALA A 15 -3.79 22.32 4.33
CA ALA A 15 -4.20 21.06 3.74
C ALA A 15 -3.48 19.94 4.53
N PRO A 16 -4.21 18.94 5.08
CA PRO A 16 -3.57 17.81 5.72
C PRO A 16 -2.72 17.08 4.69
N VAL A 17 -1.45 16.85 5.00
CA VAL A 17 -0.58 15.97 4.21
C VAL A 17 -1.08 14.55 4.44
N VAL A 18 -1.78 13.99 3.46
CA VAL A 18 -2.10 12.56 3.42
C VAL A 18 -0.91 11.87 2.77
N TYR A 19 -0.22 11.03 3.52
CA TYR A 19 0.82 10.15 2.97
C TYR A 19 0.14 8.92 2.39
N GLY A 20 0.32 8.65 1.11
CA GLY A 20 0.04 7.34 0.56
C GLY A 20 1.24 6.42 0.68
N ALA A 21 0.96 5.14 0.53
CA ALA A 21 1.92 4.07 0.49
C ALA A 21 1.55 3.05 -0.59
N VAL A 22 2.58 2.39 -1.12
CA VAL A 22 2.43 1.25 -2.01
C VAL A 22 2.56 -0.02 -1.16
N HIS A 23 1.47 -0.79 -1.10
CA HIS A 23 1.37 -2.00 -0.29
C HIS A 23 1.53 -3.24 -1.18
N ASN A 24 2.29 -4.23 -0.72
CA ASN A 24 2.43 -5.50 -1.40
C ASN A 24 1.62 -6.58 -0.68
N LEU A 25 0.84 -7.35 -1.42
CA LEU A 25 0.04 -8.46 -0.92
C LEU A 25 0.44 -9.75 -1.63
N PHE A 26 0.36 -10.87 -0.91
CA PHE A 26 0.58 -12.20 -1.46
C PHE A 26 -0.69 -13.02 -1.28
N VAL A 27 -1.11 -13.71 -2.34
CA VAL A 27 -2.36 -14.49 -2.35
C VAL A 27 -2.12 -15.84 -3.00
N GLY A 28 -2.45 -16.91 -2.28
CA GLY A 28 -2.49 -18.27 -2.83
C GLY A 28 -3.83 -18.56 -3.51
N ASN A 29 -3.86 -19.56 -4.38
CA ASN A 29 -5.09 -20.07 -4.97
C ASN A 29 -5.43 -21.50 -4.53
N LEU A 30 -6.72 -21.84 -4.60
CA LEU A 30 -7.24 -23.16 -4.26
C LEU A 30 -7.25 -24.12 -5.45
N ARG A 31 -7.32 -23.59 -6.67
CA ARG A 31 -7.52 -24.38 -7.89
C ARG A 31 -6.22 -24.50 -8.69
N PRO A 32 -5.97 -25.62 -9.37
CA PRO A 32 -4.88 -25.73 -10.33
C PRO A 32 -5.01 -24.70 -11.48
N PRO A 33 -3.88 -24.23 -12.06
CA PRO A 33 -2.51 -24.49 -11.61
C PRO A 33 -2.22 -23.76 -10.29
N ALA A 34 -1.46 -24.41 -9.40
CA ALA A 34 -1.07 -23.84 -8.13
C ALA A 34 -0.16 -22.62 -8.33
N ALA A 35 -0.52 -21.51 -7.70
CA ALA A 35 0.16 -20.23 -7.85
C ALA A 35 0.09 -19.37 -6.59
N ILE A 36 1.11 -18.52 -6.42
CA ILE A 36 1.14 -17.43 -5.47
C ILE A 36 1.28 -16.11 -6.25
N TYR A 37 0.28 -15.26 -6.14
CA TYR A 37 0.24 -13.95 -6.78
C TYR A 37 0.83 -12.89 -5.86
N ALA A 38 1.77 -12.09 -6.38
CA ALA A 38 2.22 -10.86 -5.76
C ALA A 38 1.42 -9.70 -6.35
N LEU A 39 0.74 -8.95 -5.50
CA LEU A 39 -0.18 -7.87 -5.85
C LEU A 39 0.32 -6.56 -5.25
N GLU A 40 0.10 -5.47 -5.95
CA GLU A 40 0.39 -4.11 -5.49
C GLU A 40 -0.92 -3.36 -5.31
N PHE A 41 -1.05 -2.70 -4.17
CA PHE A 41 -2.11 -1.73 -3.92
C PHE A 41 -1.50 -0.36 -3.63
N ASN A 42 -1.77 0.60 -4.51
CA ASN A 42 -1.40 2.01 -4.31
C ASN A 42 -2.61 2.76 -3.74
N ASP A 43 -2.56 3.12 -2.46
CA ASP A 43 -3.67 3.80 -1.77
C ASP A 43 -3.82 5.28 -2.17
N GLU A 44 -2.75 5.86 -2.73
CA GLU A 44 -2.67 7.24 -3.21
C GLU A 44 -3.47 7.40 -4.51
N THR A 45 -3.33 6.43 -5.42
CA THR A 45 -4.03 6.41 -6.71
C THR A 45 -5.26 5.50 -6.73
N ASN A 46 -5.53 4.78 -5.63
CA ASN A 46 -6.54 3.71 -5.56
C ASN A 46 -6.39 2.67 -6.68
N ASP A 47 -5.15 2.28 -6.99
CA ASP A 47 -4.83 1.39 -8.09
C ASP A 47 -4.40 0.02 -7.58
N PHE A 48 -4.78 -1.02 -8.32
CA PHE A 48 -4.54 -2.42 -7.92
C PHE A 48 -3.98 -3.22 -9.10
N LYS A 49 -2.79 -3.78 -8.92
CA LYS A 49 -2.03 -4.42 -10.00
C LYS A 49 -1.50 -5.78 -9.60
N LEU A 50 -1.45 -6.69 -10.57
CA LEU A 50 -0.70 -7.93 -10.45
C LEU A 50 0.77 -7.66 -10.81
N LEU A 51 1.67 -7.82 -9.83
CA LEU A 51 3.12 -7.68 -10.07
C LEU A 51 3.72 -8.97 -10.61
N LYS A 52 3.34 -10.11 -10.03
CA LYS A 52 3.95 -11.40 -10.37
C LYS A 52 3.02 -12.58 -10.14
N ASN A 53 3.06 -13.52 -11.07
CA ASN A 53 2.46 -14.85 -10.94
C ASN A 53 3.57 -15.87 -10.70
N ASN A 54 3.75 -16.32 -9.46
CA ASN A 54 4.73 -17.34 -9.12
C ASN A 54 4.05 -18.70 -9.14
N THR A 55 4.67 -19.67 -9.81
CA THR A 55 4.27 -21.08 -9.69
C THR A 55 4.48 -21.56 -8.26
N ALA A 56 3.57 -22.39 -7.77
CA ALA A 56 3.67 -23.02 -6.45
C ALA A 56 3.54 -24.54 -6.57
N ASP A 57 4.16 -25.26 -5.63
CA ASP A 57 4.15 -26.73 -5.65
C ASP A 57 2.76 -27.31 -5.35
N ALA A 58 1.92 -26.58 -4.61
CA ALA A 58 0.56 -26.96 -4.26
C ALA A 58 -0.36 -25.74 -4.14
N SER A 59 -1.68 -25.97 -4.17
CA SER A 59 -2.68 -24.94 -3.88
C SER A 59 -2.58 -24.50 -2.42
N HIS A 60 -2.57 -23.19 -2.17
CA HIS A 60 -2.43 -22.62 -0.84
C HIS A 60 -3.74 -21.92 -0.42
N ALA A 61 -4.47 -22.53 0.52
CA ALA A 61 -5.67 -21.93 1.13
C ALA A 61 -5.33 -20.84 2.16
N TRP A 62 -4.12 -20.90 2.71
CA TRP A 62 -3.62 -20.01 3.74
C TRP A 62 -2.11 -19.85 3.59
N ILE A 63 -1.61 -18.63 3.79
CA ILE A 63 -0.17 -18.31 3.80
C ILE A 63 0.12 -17.40 4.99
N THR A 64 1.35 -17.45 5.50
CA THR A 64 1.83 -16.55 6.55
C THR A 64 3.27 -16.18 6.28
N PHE A 65 3.65 -14.97 6.70
CA PHE A 65 5.05 -14.58 6.75
C PHE A 65 5.65 -15.03 8.07
N ASP A 66 6.90 -15.46 8.02
CA ASP A 66 7.71 -15.61 9.22
C ASP A 66 8.24 -14.23 9.65
N VAL A 67 8.34 -14.02 10.96
CA VAL A 67 8.84 -12.78 11.61
C VAL A 67 10.30 -12.92 12.04
N SER A 68 10.95 -14.04 11.71
CA SER A 68 12.32 -14.32 12.11
C SER A 68 13.33 -13.27 11.56
N PRO A 69 14.17 -12.66 12.41
CA PRO A 69 15.20 -11.71 11.98
C PRO A 69 16.41 -12.37 11.31
N PHE A 70 16.46 -13.71 11.26
CA PHE A 70 17.53 -14.47 10.65
C PHE A 70 16.98 -15.25 9.45
N TYR A 71 17.45 -14.83 8.26
CA TYR A 71 17.38 -15.45 6.93
C TYR A 71 16.19 -15.09 6.01
N CYS A 72 16.55 -14.43 4.91
CA CYS A 72 15.98 -14.67 3.60
C CYS A 72 16.94 -15.67 2.91
N VAL A 73 16.42 -16.82 2.43
CA VAL A 73 17.16 -17.74 1.55
C VAL A 73 17.03 -17.27 0.11
#